data_AF-A0A3R7N4U6-F1
#
_entry.id   AF-A0A3R7N4U6-F1
#
_cell.length_a   1.000
_cell.length_b   1.000
_cell.length_c   1.000
_cell.angle_alpha   90.00
_cell.angle_beta   90.00
_cell.angle_gamma   90.00
#
_symmetry.space_group_name_H-M   'P 1'
#
loop_
_entity.id
_entity.type
_entity.pdbx_description
1 polymer ?
#
loop_
_entity_poly.entity_id
_entity_poly.type
_entity_poly.pdbx_seq_one_letter_code
_entity_poly.pdbx_strand_id
1 'polypeptide(L)'
;MLQRCGRLYFSRTPPWLAGDVAALFERYTEIENSNERRISALKACGMFDDEWIATEKVHGANFGIYSIEGEKMIRYAKRSGIMPPTEHFFGYHILIPQLQQYVAATREMLCDKLQKKLHTVLVNGELFGGKYDHPSLPKSRKTVMVAGKPRTISAVQTDPFPQYSPDLHFYAFDIKYKETADADYATLMFDEATELFQKIPGLLYARAIIRGPMSKVAAFDVEHFVTTIPPLVGMGNYPLKGNWAEGLVVKHAKRGKPGFDPKGLTIIKFKCTAFQEISTDRRQGPRVDEMEAVRRDSINRSGVQLPDLESVVHDPVQLEASKFLLDHVCENRLNAVLSKIGTDPFEKEEMTPDALATLLAKDALKDFLKEAEPAIVNTPILTRRDMVRYVLFESRRLVCSRWKTILQRQTPDLVG
;
A
#
# COMPACT_ATOMS: atom_id res chain seq x y z
N MET A 1 -34.19 -45.35 -25.52
CA MET A 1 -33.60 -43.99 -25.42
C MET A 1 -34.32 -43.25 -24.31
N LEU A 2 -33.71 -43.22 -23.12
CA LEU A 2 -34.24 -42.56 -21.90
C LEU A 2 -33.31 -41.41 -21.54
N GLN A 3 -33.72 -40.16 -21.77
CA GLN A 3 -33.04 -38.99 -21.23
C GLN A 3 -33.83 -38.46 -20.02
N ARG A 4 -33.26 -38.70 -18.84
CA ARG A 4 -33.63 -38.02 -17.59
C ARG A 4 -32.95 -36.66 -17.57
N CYS A 5 -33.73 -35.58 -17.66
CA CYS A 5 -33.25 -34.23 -17.39
C CYS A 5 -33.42 -33.94 -15.89
N GLY A 6 -32.30 -33.74 -15.18
CA GLY A 6 -32.27 -33.49 -13.74
C GLY A 6 -32.73 -32.07 -13.40
N ARG A 7 -33.65 -31.95 -12.44
CA ARG A 7 -34.06 -30.69 -11.83
C ARG A 7 -32.89 -30.07 -11.05
N LEU A 8 -32.47 -28.87 -11.45
CA LEU A 8 -31.64 -27.99 -10.64
C LEU A 8 -32.50 -27.43 -9.50
N TYR A 9 -32.21 -27.87 -8.27
CA TYR A 9 -32.77 -27.26 -7.07
C TYR A 9 -32.10 -25.91 -6.84
N PHE A 10 -32.77 -24.83 -7.24
CA PHE A 10 -32.50 -23.50 -6.68
C PHE A 10 -32.91 -23.53 -5.21
N SER A 11 -31.92 -23.49 -4.32
CA SER A 11 -32.12 -23.13 -2.92
C SER A 11 -32.67 -21.71 -2.89
N ARG A 12 -33.99 -21.58 -2.68
CA ARG A 12 -34.65 -20.29 -2.46
C ARG A 12 -34.35 -19.85 -1.03
N THR A 13 -33.56 -18.81 -0.89
CA THR A 13 -33.53 -18.00 0.34
C THR A 13 -34.95 -17.50 0.63
N PRO A 14 -35.45 -17.58 1.87
CA PRO A 14 -36.77 -17.04 2.21
C PRO A 14 -36.82 -15.53 1.90
N PRO A 15 -37.89 -15.01 1.26
CA PRO A 15 -37.96 -13.61 0.82
C PRO A 15 -37.83 -12.59 1.97
N TRP A 16 -38.19 -12.96 3.19
CA TRP A 16 -38.05 -12.13 4.40
C TRP A 16 -36.58 -11.89 4.81
N LEU A 17 -35.68 -12.86 4.56
CA LEU A 17 -34.23 -12.71 4.80
C LEU A 17 -33.52 -11.92 3.68
N ALA A 18 -34.13 -11.83 2.50
CA ALA A 18 -33.54 -11.14 1.36
C ALA A 18 -33.64 -9.60 1.45
N GLY A 19 -34.69 -9.08 2.10
CA GLY A 19 -34.89 -7.65 2.34
C GLY A 19 -33.85 -7.05 3.30
N ASP A 20 -33.62 -7.71 4.44
CA ASP A 20 -32.69 -7.23 5.47
C ASP A 20 -31.22 -7.33 5.04
N VAL A 21 -30.85 -8.36 4.28
CA VAL A 21 -29.46 -8.53 3.79
C VAL A 21 -29.12 -7.49 2.73
N ALA A 22 -30.09 -7.05 1.92
CA ALA A 22 -29.90 -6.00 0.92
C ALA A 22 -29.70 -4.62 1.56
N ALA A 23 -30.42 -4.31 2.66
CA ALA A 23 -30.28 -3.05 3.39
C ALA A 23 -28.98 -2.98 4.24
N LEU A 24 -28.43 -4.15 4.60
CA LEU A 24 -27.20 -4.26 5.39
C LEU A 24 -25.93 -4.15 4.53
N PHE A 25 -25.93 -4.75 3.34
CA PHE A 25 -24.74 -4.82 2.49
C PHE A 25 -24.38 -3.45 1.90
N GLU A 26 -23.17 -2.98 2.20
CA GLU A 26 -22.60 -1.76 1.64
C GLU A 26 -21.59 -2.13 0.55
N ARG A 27 -21.94 -1.84 -0.71
CA ARG A 27 -20.99 -2.03 -1.81
C ARG A 27 -19.86 -1.02 -1.69
N TYR A 28 -18.62 -1.51 -1.68
CA TYR A 28 -17.46 -0.62 -1.71
C TYR A 28 -17.38 0.12 -3.05
N THR A 29 -17.11 1.42 -3.00
CA THR A 29 -17.13 2.32 -4.16
C THR A 29 -16.07 1.93 -5.18
N GLU A 30 -16.43 1.96 -6.45
CA GLU A 30 -15.45 1.78 -7.52
C GLU A 30 -14.54 3.00 -7.60
N ILE A 31 -13.24 2.78 -7.78
CA ILE A 31 -12.25 3.85 -7.78
C ILE A 31 -11.83 4.15 -9.21
N GLU A 32 -11.94 5.43 -9.58
CA GLU A 32 -11.55 6.00 -10.87
C GLU A 32 -10.04 5.93 -11.08
N ASN A 33 -9.59 5.61 -12.30
CA ASN A 33 -8.17 5.64 -12.68
C ASN A 33 -7.64 7.08 -12.76
N SER A 34 -6.40 7.31 -12.34
CA SER A 34 -5.67 8.56 -12.58
C SER A 34 -5.36 8.76 -14.05
N ASN A 35 -5.57 9.98 -14.55
CA ASN A 35 -5.10 10.45 -15.84
C ASN A 35 -5.04 11.97 -15.89
N GLU A 36 -4.41 12.52 -16.94
CA GLU A 36 -4.20 13.96 -17.09
C GLU A 36 -5.49 14.78 -16.93
N ARG A 37 -6.60 14.31 -17.50
CA ARG A 37 -7.90 15.00 -17.41
C ARG A 37 -8.40 15.11 -15.98
N ARG A 38 -8.37 14.02 -15.21
CA ARG A 38 -8.83 14.03 -13.81
C ARG A 38 -7.91 14.87 -12.93
N ILE A 39 -6.60 14.82 -13.16
CA ILE A 39 -5.65 15.67 -12.45
C ILE A 39 -5.90 17.15 -12.77
N SER A 40 -6.17 17.47 -14.03
CA SER A 40 -6.51 18.84 -14.46
C SER A 40 -7.81 19.32 -13.83
N ALA A 41 -8.82 18.44 -13.68
CA ALA A 41 -10.05 18.76 -12.96
C ALA A 41 -9.79 19.05 -11.47
N LEU A 42 -8.92 18.27 -10.80
CA LEU A 42 -8.51 18.54 -9.42
C LEU A 42 -7.78 19.87 -9.28
N LYS A 43 -6.94 20.25 -10.27
CA LYS A 43 -6.31 21.58 -10.31
C LYS A 43 -7.35 22.68 -10.46
N ALA A 44 -8.30 22.53 -11.39
CA ALA A 44 -9.32 23.52 -11.68
C ALA A 44 -10.27 23.79 -10.50
N CYS A 45 -10.59 22.77 -9.69
CA CYS A 45 -11.43 22.93 -8.50
C CYS A 45 -10.65 23.30 -7.22
N GLY A 46 -9.33 23.47 -7.31
CA GLY A 46 -8.46 23.86 -6.19
C GLY A 46 -8.06 22.72 -5.25
N MET A 47 -8.41 21.47 -5.57
CA MET A 47 -8.13 20.31 -4.71
C MET A 47 -6.74 19.69 -4.95
N PHE A 48 -5.97 20.16 -5.94
CA PHE A 48 -4.65 19.62 -6.25
C PHE A 48 -3.61 19.93 -5.16
N ASP A 49 -3.72 21.07 -4.49
CA ASP A 49 -2.82 21.47 -3.41
C ASP A 49 -3.34 21.10 -2.01
N ASP A 50 -4.53 20.50 -1.91
CA ASP A 50 -5.06 19.94 -0.65
C ASP A 50 -4.21 18.76 -0.15
N GLU A 51 -4.42 18.32 1.08
CA GLU A 51 -3.74 17.15 1.61
C GLU A 51 -4.37 15.84 1.11
N TRP A 52 -3.54 14.98 0.52
CA TRP A 52 -3.88 13.65 0.04
C TRP A 52 -3.01 12.58 0.70
N ILE A 53 -3.58 11.40 0.80
CA ILE A 53 -2.98 10.23 1.42
C ILE A 53 -3.01 9.10 0.40
N ALA A 54 -1.85 8.64 -0.02
CA ALA A 54 -1.73 7.49 -0.90
C ALA A 54 -1.27 6.26 -0.13
N THR A 55 -1.94 5.14 -0.35
CA THR A 55 -1.62 3.85 0.26
C THR A 55 -1.37 2.82 -0.84
N GLU A 56 -0.61 1.77 -0.54
CA GLU A 56 -0.41 0.67 -1.50
C GLU A 56 -1.76 0.08 -1.91
N LYS A 57 -1.97 -0.07 -3.23
CA LYS A 57 -3.13 -0.78 -3.77
C LYS A 57 -2.81 -2.27 -3.79
N VAL A 58 -3.35 -2.99 -2.81
CA VAL A 58 -3.20 -4.45 -2.73
C VAL A 58 -4.03 -5.11 -3.82
N HIS A 59 -3.35 -5.88 -4.67
CA HIS A 59 -3.95 -6.75 -5.68
C HIS A 59 -4.47 -8.05 -5.06
N GLY A 60 -5.75 -8.08 -4.69
CA GLY A 60 -6.40 -9.22 -4.08
C GLY A 60 -7.87 -9.31 -4.48
N ALA A 61 -8.73 -9.62 -3.52
CA ALA A 61 -10.17 -9.53 -3.68
C ALA A 61 -10.78 -8.70 -2.55
N ASN A 62 -11.60 -7.72 -2.92
CA ASN A 62 -12.36 -6.91 -1.97
C ASN A 62 -13.12 -7.78 -0.97
N PHE A 63 -12.95 -7.46 0.31
CA PHE A 63 -13.47 -8.24 1.43
C PHE A 63 -13.96 -7.33 2.55
N GLY A 64 -15.16 -7.57 3.05
CA GLY A 64 -15.77 -6.80 4.15
C GLY A 64 -16.07 -7.68 5.35
N ILE A 65 -15.80 -7.19 6.56
CA ILE A 65 -16.10 -7.86 7.83
C ILE A 65 -17.14 -7.02 8.57
N TYR A 66 -18.30 -7.62 8.85
CA TYR A 66 -19.45 -6.95 9.46
C TYR A 66 -19.68 -7.49 10.86
N SER A 67 -19.64 -6.60 11.84
CA SER A 67 -20.15 -6.85 13.19
C SER A 67 -21.46 -6.09 13.35
N ILE A 68 -22.52 -6.77 13.77
CA ILE A 68 -23.89 -6.23 13.85
C ILE A 68 -24.39 -6.41 15.28
N GLU A 69 -25.00 -5.37 15.84
CA GLU A 69 -25.56 -5.40 17.19
C GLU A 69 -26.65 -6.47 17.30
N GLY A 70 -26.65 -7.22 18.39
CA GLY A 70 -27.59 -8.33 18.61
C GLY A 70 -27.26 -9.62 17.86
N GLU A 71 -26.39 -9.59 16.85
CA GLU A 71 -25.91 -10.79 16.17
C GLU A 71 -24.65 -11.36 16.84
N LYS A 72 -24.68 -12.66 17.17
CA LYS A 72 -23.50 -13.37 17.69
C LYS A 72 -22.47 -13.69 16.62
N MET A 73 -22.89 -13.81 15.37
CA MET A 73 -22.04 -14.25 14.26
C MET A 73 -21.63 -13.05 13.41
N ILE A 74 -20.32 -12.96 13.14
CA ILE A 74 -19.76 -12.00 12.19
C ILE A 74 -20.14 -12.42 10.76
N ARG A 75 -20.52 -11.44 9.94
CA ARG A 75 -20.79 -11.65 8.51
C ARG A 75 -19.62 -11.19 7.67
N TYR A 76 -19.43 -11.88 6.54
CA TYR A 76 -18.35 -11.60 5.60
C TYR A 76 -18.94 -11.30 4.23
N ALA A 77 -18.36 -10.34 3.52
CA ALA A 77 -18.81 -9.96 2.20
C ALA A 77 -17.67 -9.96 1.20
N LYS A 78 -17.99 -10.32 -0.03
CA LYS A 78 -17.20 -10.01 -1.23
C LYS A 78 -17.79 -8.79 -1.92
N ARG A 79 -17.14 -8.32 -2.99
CA ARG A 79 -17.60 -7.16 -3.78
C ARG A 79 -19.08 -7.20 -4.20
N SER A 80 -19.64 -8.39 -4.44
CA SER A 80 -21.01 -8.55 -4.93
C SER A 80 -22.05 -8.82 -3.83
N GLY A 81 -21.66 -8.95 -2.55
CA GLY A 81 -22.62 -9.15 -1.47
C GLY A 81 -22.06 -9.90 -0.26
N ILE A 82 -22.87 -9.95 0.80
CA ILE A 82 -22.65 -10.81 1.97
C ILE A 82 -22.70 -12.28 1.55
N MET A 83 -21.71 -13.04 1.99
CA MET A 83 -21.56 -14.46 1.68
C MET A 83 -22.21 -15.33 2.76
N PRO A 84 -22.87 -16.44 2.40
CA PRO A 84 -23.28 -17.44 3.38
C PRO A 84 -22.04 -18.16 3.95
N PRO A 85 -22.10 -18.68 5.20
CA PRO A 85 -20.98 -19.37 5.82
C PRO A 85 -20.47 -20.60 5.05
N THR A 86 -21.31 -21.16 4.18
CA THR A 86 -21.01 -22.34 3.36
C THR A 86 -20.34 -22.00 2.02
N GLU A 87 -20.29 -20.73 1.62
CA GLU A 87 -19.67 -20.31 0.37
C GLU A 87 -18.15 -20.35 0.49
N HIS A 88 -17.48 -21.15 -0.34
CA HIS A 88 -16.03 -21.18 -0.43
C HIS A 88 -15.52 -20.00 -1.28
N PHE A 89 -14.93 -19.00 -0.64
CA PHE A 89 -14.32 -17.83 -1.28
C PHE A 89 -12.83 -17.78 -0.97
N PHE A 90 -12.01 -18.32 -1.88
CA PHE A 90 -10.55 -18.47 -1.79
C PHE A 90 -10.00 -19.25 -0.58
N GLY A 91 -10.84 -19.64 0.38
CA GLY A 91 -10.45 -20.28 1.62
C GLY A 91 -10.40 -19.32 2.82
N TYR A 92 -11.04 -18.15 2.76
CA TYR A 92 -11.05 -17.14 3.84
C TYR A 92 -11.44 -17.70 5.21
N HIS A 93 -12.16 -18.83 5.26
CA HIS A 93 -12.52 -19.53 6.50
C HIS A 93 -11.33 -19.80 7.42
N ILE A 94 -10.12 -19.97 6.87
CA ILE A 94 -8.91 -20.18 7.67
C ILE A 94 -8.55 -18.96 8.51
N LEU A 95 -9.00 -17.76 8.10
CA LEU A 95 -8.74 -16.48 8.77
C LEU A 95 -9.85 -16.10 9.76
N ILE A 96 -10.99 -16.81 9.79
CA ILE A 96 -12.15 -16.45 10.62
C ILE A 96 -11.78 -16.13 12.08
N PRO A 97 -10.94 -16.93 12.77
CA PRO A 97 -10.56 -16.62 14.16
C PRO A 97 -9.93 -15.23 14.30
N GLN A 98 -9.00 -14.88 13.41
CA GLN A 98 -8.34 -13.56 13.39
C GLN A 98 -9.32 -12.45 12.99
N LEU A 99 -10.13 -12.67 11.94
CA LEU A 99 -11.09 -11.67 11.46
C LEU A 99 -12.13 -11.30 12.53
N GLN A 100 -12.58 -12.28 13.32
CA GLN A 100 -13.47 -12.06 14.47
C GLN A 100 -12.82 -11.19 15.54
N GLN A 101 -11.55 -11.47 15.88
CA GLN A 101 -10.80 -10.65 16.84
C GLN A 101 -10.65 -9.21 16.34
N TYR A 102 -10.29 -9.03 15.06
CA TYR A 102 -10.09 -7.70 14.48
C TYR A 102 -11.36 -6.85 14.50
N VAL A 103 -12.49 -7.39 14.05
CA VAL A 103 -13.75 -6.61 14.02
C VAL A 103 -14.33 -6.37 15.41
N ALA A 104 -14.14 -7.30 16.36
CA ALA A 104 -14.56 -7.13 17.74
C ALA A 104 -13.78 -5.99 18.41
N ALA A 105 -12.44 -6.00 18.32
CA ALA A 105 -11.59 -4.94 18.84
C ALA A 105 -11.89 -3.59 18.16
N THR A 106 -12.12 -3.60 16.84
CA THR A 106 -12.50 -2.38 16.10
C THR A 106 -13.82 -1.81 16.62
N ARG A 107 -14.85 -2.66 16.81
CA ARG A 107 -16.15 -2.24 17.33
C ARG A 107 -16.03 -1.66 18.73
N GLU A 108 -15.33 -2.34 19.63
CA GLU A 108 -15.13 -1.89 21.01
C GLU A 108 -14.49 -0.50 21.03
N MET A 109 -13.32 -0.34 20.41
CA MET A 109 -12.62 0.93 20.38
C MET A 109 -13.39 2.04 19.65
N LEU A 110 -14.15 1.71 18.61
CA LEU A 110 -14.95 2.71 17.88
C LEU A 110 -16.16 3.16 18.71
N CYS A 111 -16.87 2.24 19.37
CA CYS A 111 -17.94 2.58 20.30
C CYS A 111 -17.42 3.47 21.45
N ASP A 112 -16.24 3.15 21.99
CA ASP A 112 -15.58 3.96 23.02
C ASP A 112 -15.18 5.33 22.48
N LYS A 113 -14.54 5.41 21.30
CA LYS A 113 -14.15 6.69 20.69
C LYS A 113 -15.35 7.59 20.44
N LEU A 114 -16.49 7.04 20.01
CA LEU A 114 -17.71 7.78 19.72
C LEU A 114 -18.63 7.97 20.93
N GLN A 115 -18.33 7.32 22.06
CA GLN A 115 -19.18 7.28 23.27
C GLN A 115 -20.62 6.88 22.96
N LYS A 116 -20.81 5.92 22.05
CA LYS A 116 -22.11 5.46 21.56
C LYS A 116 -22.07 3.97 21.23
N LYS A 117 -23.22 3.31 21.37
CA LYS A 117 -23.41 1.98 20.78
C LYS A 117 -23.72 2.14 19.29
N LEU A 118 -23.09 1.30 18.49
CA LEU A 118 -23.26 1.28 17.04
C LEU A 118 -24.06 0.05 16.63
N HIS A 119 -25.04 0.24 15.75
CA HIS A 119 -25.75 -0.89 15.16
C HIS A 119 -24.80 -1.75 14.31
N THR A 120 -24.10 -1.16 13.34
CA THR A 120 -23.18 -1.91 12.45
C THR A 120 -21.79 -1.31 12.45
N VAL A 121 -20.77 -2.16 12.50
CA VAL A 121 -19.37 -1.81 12.23
C VAL A 121 -18.88 -2.66 11.06
N LEU A 122 -18.37 -2.00 10.03
CA LEU A 122 -17.86 -2.59 8.80
C LEU A 122 -16.39 -2.25 8.63
N VAL A 123 -15.54 -3.26 8.64
CA VAL A 123 -14.12 -3.13 8.24
C VAL A 123 -13.98 -3.60 6.80
N ASN A 124 -13.67 -2.67 5.90
CA ASN A 124 -13.34 -2.99 4.51
C ASN A 124 -11.84 -3.23 4.37
N GLY A 125 -11.51 -4.24 3.60
CA GLY A 125 -10.13 -4.58 3.29
C GLY A 125 -10.01 -5.42 2.03
N GLU A 126 -8.80 -5.90 1.81
CA GLU A 126 -8.46 -6.80 0.72
C GLU A 126 -8.07 -8.16 1.29
N LEU A 127 -8.72 -9.22 0.82
CA LEU A 127 -8.23 -10.59 1.00
C LEU A 127 -7.13 -10.83 -0.04
N PHE A 128 -5.95 -11.27 0.36
CA PHE A 128 -4.83 -11.44 -0.57
C PHE A 128 -3.94 -12.63 -0.20
N GLY A 129 -2.99 -12.96 -1.08
CA GLY A 129 -2.01 -14.03 -0.87
C GLY A 129 -2.41 -15.36 -1.51
N GLY A 130 -1.90 -16.46 -0.94
CA GLY A 130 -2.02 -17.79 -1.53
C GLY A 130 -1.07 -18.07 -2.70
N LYS A 131 -0.08 -17.18 -2.93
CA LYS A 131 0.93 -17.30 -4.00
C LYS A 131 2.22 -16.57 -3.62
N TYR A 132 3.33 -17.30 -3.64
CA TYR A 132 4.68 -16.74 -3.52
C TYR A 132 5.74 -17.69 -4.11
N ASP A 133 6.20 -17.38 -5.31
CA ASP A 133 7.00 -18.28 -6.15
C ASP A 133 8.51 -18.11 -5.91
N HIS A 134 8.96 -18.26 -4.66
CA HIS A 134 10.39 -18.23 -4.33
C HIS A 134 10.97 -19.65 -4.26
N PRO A 135 12.14 -19.93 -4.89
CA PRO A 135 12.73 -21.28 -4.95
C PRO A 135 12.99 -21.93 -3.58
N SER A 136 13.30 -21.11 -2.56
CA SER A 136 13.58 -21.58 -1.21
C SER A 136 12.34 -21.84 -0.35
N LEU A 137 11.12 -21.61 -0.87
CA LEU A 137 9.89 -21.89 -0.14
C LEU A 137 9.27 -23.21 -0.57
N PRO A 138 8.75 -24.00 0.39
CA PRO A 138 8.08 -25.25 0.06
C PRO A 138 6.75 -24.98 -0.66
N LYS A 139 6.50 -25.71 -1.74
CA LYS A 139 5.20 -25.74 -2.40
C LYS A 139 4.27 -26.65 -1.60
N SER A 140 3.46 -26.07 -0.71
CA SER A 140 2.46 -26.83 0.06
C SER A 140 1.06 -26.37 -0.33
N ARG A 141 0.14 -27.34 -0.49
CA ARG A 141 -1.29 -27.04 -0.67
C ARG A 141 -1.96 -27.04 0.69
N LYS A 142 -2.53 -25.90 1.07
CA LYS A 142 -3.33 -25.78 2.30
C LYS A 142 -4.80 -26.10 1.99
N THR A 143 -5.48 -26.71 2.94
CA THR A 143 -6.91 -27.01 2.87
C THR A 143 -7.63 -26.42 4.06
N VAL A 144 -8.91 -26.12 3.88
CA VAL A 144 -9.80 -25.64 4.93
C VAL A 144 -11.15 -26.34 4.83
N MET A 145 -11.79 -26.60 5.97
CA MET A 145 -13.11 -27.21 6.02
C MET A 145 -14.19 -26.15 5.77
N VAL A 146 -15.02 -26.36 4.75
CA VAL A 146 -16.18 -25.51 4.45
C VAL A 146 -17.41 -26.37 4.32
N ALA A 147 -18.41 -26.11 5.16
CA ALA A 147 -19.65 -26.90 5.21
C ALA A 147 -19.39 -28.42 5.33
N GLY A 148 -18.43 -28.81 6.19
CA GLY A 148 -18.06 -30.21 6.41
C GLY A 148 -17.26 -30.87 5.28
N LYS A 149 -16.83 -30.12 4.26
CA LYS A 149 -16.03 -30.64 3.14
C LYS A 149 -14.64 -29.98 3.10
N PRO A 150 -13.56 -30.73 2.88
CA PRO A 150 -12.24 -30.14 2.67
C PRO A 150 -12.21 -29.40 1.32
N ARG A 151 -11.76 -28.16 1.34
CA ARG A 151 -11.55 -27.30 0.16
C ARG A 151 -10.11 -26.84 0.12
N THR A 152 -9.52 -26.83 -1.07
CA THR A 152 -8.16 -26.31 -1.27
C THR A 152 -8.18 -24.79 -1.25
N ILE A 153 -7.24 -24.19 -0.52
CA ILE A 153 -6.99 -22.76 -0.53
C ILE A 153 -6.29 -22.42 -1.85
N SER A 154 -6.87 -21.49 -2.61
CA SER A 154 -6.35 -21.02 -3.89
C SER A 154 -5.73 -19.64 -3.75
N ALA A 155 -4.74 -19.33 -4.60
CA ALA A 155 -4.27 -17.96 -4.77
C ALA A 155 -5.45 -17.03 -5.08
N VAL A 156 -5.46 -15.86 -4.45
CA VAL A 156 -6.52 -14.87 -4.70
C VAL A 156 -6.38 -14.25 -6.10
N GLN A 157 -5.13 -14.06 -6.52
CA GLN A 157 -4.75 -13.57 -7.85
C GLN A 157 -3.68 -14.47 -8.45
N THR A 158 -3.64 -14.57 -9.79
CA THR A 158 -2.73 -15.47 -10.50
C THR A 158 -1.63 -14.75 -11.29
N ASP A 159 -1.65 -13.42 -11.34
CA ASP A 159 -0.66 -12.60 -12.02
C ASP A 159 0.78 -12.88 -11.57
N PRO A 160 1.80 -12.63 -12.41
CA PRO A 160 3.20 -12.89 -12.07
C PRO A 160 3.70 -12.03 -10.90
N PHE A 161 3.16 -10.82 -10.73
CA PHE A 161 3.37 -9.91 -9.61
C PHE A 161 2.08 -9.10 -9.39
N PRO A 162 1.96 -8.34 -8.28
CA PRO A 162 2.69 -8.57 -7.04
C PRO A 162 2.34 -9.95 -6.44
N GLN A 163 3.32 -10.55 -5.77
CA GLN A 163 3.14 -11.72 -4.92
C GLN A 163 3.52 -11.35 -3.49
N TYR A 164 2.67 -11.74 -2.53
CA TYR A 164 2.81 -11.25 -1.15
C TYR A 164 3.22 -12.33 -0.17
N SER A 165 2.54 -13.48 -0.21
CA SER A 165 2.71 -14.58 0.74
C SER A 165 2.13 -15.87 0.18
N PRO A 166 2.71 -17.05 0.49
CA PRO A 166 2.07 -18.33 0.21
C PRO A 166 0.76 -18.51 1.00
N ASP A 167 0.56 -17.72 2.06
CA ASP A 167 -0.60 -17.79 2.94
C ASP A 167 -1.62 -16.70 2.60
N LEU A 168 -2.86 -16.92 3.04
CA LEU A 168 -3.90 -15.90 2.95
C LEU A 168 -3.75 -14.89 4.08
N HIS A 169 -4.06 -13.63 3.77
CA HIS A 169 -4.04 -12.52 4.71
C HIS A 169 -5.19 -11.55 4.42
N PHE A 170 -5.51 -10.71 5.39
CA PHE A 170 -6.48 -9.61 5.24
C PHE A 170 -5.80 -8.28 5.49
N TYR A 171 -6.00 -7.32 4.59
CA TYR A 171 -5.43 -5.97 4.64
C TYR A 171 -6.54 -4.92 4.76
N ALA A 172 -6.73 -4.34 5.94
CA ALA A 172 -7.79 -3.36 6.18
C ALA A 172 -7.46 -1.98 5.58
N PHE A 173 -8.43 -1.28 4.99
CA PHE A 173 -8.20 0.04 4.38
C PHE A 173 -9.28 1.08 4.64
N ASP A 174 -10.45 0.72 5.17
CA ASP A 174 -11.51 1.67 5.56
C ASP A 174 -12.38 1.08 6.69
N ILE A 175 -12.90 1.95 7.55
CA ILE A 175 -13.94 1.62 8.52
C ILE A 175 -15.20 2.42 8.18
N LYS A 176 -16.34 1.74 8.16
CA LYS A 176 -17.66 2.35 8.10
C LYS A 176 -18.52 1.90 9.28
N TYR A 177 -19.51 2.69 9.66
CA TYR A 177 -20.43 2.32 10.73
C TYR A 177 -21.84 2.88 10.53
N LYS A 178 -22.81 2.27 11.21
CA LYS A 178 -24.18 2.77 11.35
C LYS A 178 -24.50 2.97 12.83
N GLU A 179 -25.08 4.11 13.19
CA GLU A 179 -25.57 4.34 14.55
C GLU A 179 -26.83 3.52 14.83
N THR A 180 -27.79 3.49 13.89
CA THR A 180 -29.03 2.71 13.96
C THR A 180 -29.19 1.83 12.71
N ALA A 181 -30.11 0.87 12.72
CA ALA A 181 -30.33 -0.03 11.58
C ALA A 181 -30.67 0.72 10.28
N ASP A 182 -31.49 1.76 10.39
CA ASP A 182 -32.01 2.56 9.28
C ASP A 182 -31.10 3.73 8.88
N ALA A 183 -30.03 3.99 9.63
CA ALA A 183 -29.07 5.04 9.29
C ALA A 183 -28.22 4.67 8.06
N ASP A 184 -27.76 5.69 7.34
CA ASP A 184 -26.73 5.53 6.31
C ASP A 184 -25.37 5.20 6.94
N TYR A 185 -24.48 4.57 6.15
CA TYR A 185 -23.13 4.32 6.59
C TYR A 185 -22.32 5.62 6.65
N ALA A 186 -21.83 5.95 7.85
CA ALA A 186 -20.77 6.91 8.03
C ALA A 186 -19.42 6.27 7.70
N THR A 187 -18.56 6.99 6.99
CA THR A 187 -17.18 6.55 6.71
C THR A 187 -16.23 7.30 7.64
N LEU A 188 -15.39 6.56 8.35
CA LEU A 188 -14.39 7.15 9.24
C LEU A 188 -13.27 7.80 8.42
N MET A 189 -12.67 8.89 8.90
CA MET A 189 -11.50 9.47 8.21
C MET A 189 -10.32 8.50 8.25
N PHE A 190 -9.39 8.65 7.29
CA PHE A 190 -8.22 7.78 7.19
C PHE A 190 -7.42 7.72 8.50
N ASP A 191 -7.04 8.89 9.04
CA ASP A 191 -6.22 8.97 10.26
C ASP A 191 -6.92 8.33 11.46
N GLU A 192 -8.23 8.54 11.59
CA GLU A 192 -9.04 7.94 12.65
C GLU A 192 -9.13 6.41 12.51
N ALA A 193 -9.29 5.89 11.28
CA ALA A 193 -9.28 4.46 11.04
C ALA A 193 -7.92 3.83 11.30
N THR A 194 -6.84 4.48 10.85
CA THR A 194 -5.46 4.05 11.09
C THR A 194 -5.12 4.03 12.58
N GLU A 195 -5.58 5.01 13.36
CA GLU A 195 -5.38 5.05 14.81
C GLU A 195 -6.01 3.83 15.50
N LEU A 196 -7.17 3.36 15.02
CA LEU A 196 -7.79 2.12 15.50
C LEU A 196 -7.03 0.89 15.03
N PHE A 197 -6.70 0.80 13.73
CA PHE A 197 -6.00 -0.35 13.18
C PHE A 197 -4.64 -0.60 13.85
N GLN A 198 -3.89 0.46 14.14
CA GLN A 198 -2.58 0.37 14.80
C GLN A 198 -2.64 -0.29 16.18
N LYS A 199 -3.77 -0.16 16.89
CA LYS A 199 -3.97 -0.74 18.23
C LYS A 199 -4.36 -2.21 18.19
N ILE A 200 -4.61 -2.80 17.01
CA ILE A 200 -5.04 -4.20 16.84
C ILE A 200 -3.83 -5.06 16.49
N PRO A 201 -3.36 -5.94 17.40
CA PRO A 201 -2.20 -6.78 17.15
C PRO A 201 -2.40 -7.70 15.94
N GLY A 202 -1.42 -7.74 15.05
CA GLY A 202 -1.42 -8.63 13.88
C GLY A 202 -2.33 -8.19 12.72
N LEU A 203 -3.11 -7.12 12.86
CA LEU A 203 -3.89 -6.59 11.75
C LEU A 203 -2.97 -5.88 10.74
N LEU A 204 -2.96 -6.36 9.50
CA LEU A 204 -2.36 -5.63 8.38
C LEU A 204 -3.35 -4.57 7.91
N TYR A 205 -2.86 -3.37 7.64
CA TYR A 205 -3.71 -2.26 7.22
C TYR A 205 -2.98 -1.25 6.32
N ALA A 206 -3.78 -0.44 5.63
CA ALA A 206 -3.36 0.63 4.76
C ALA A 206 -2.60 1.72 5.53
N ARG A 207 -1.31 1.83 5.29
CA ARG A 207 -0.45 2.92 5.78
C ARG A 207 -0.21 3.93 4.65
N ALA A 208 -0.06 5.19 5.04
CA ALA A 208 0.29 6.25 4.10
C ALA A 208 1.70 5.97 3.54
N ILE A 209 1.76 5.55 2.28
CA ILE A 209 3.00 5.43 1.51
C ILE A 209 3.54 6.83 1.21
N ILE A 210 2.65 7.76 0.89
CA ILE A 210 3.00 9.15 0.70
C ILE A 210 1.84 10.03 1.13
N ARG A 211 2.13 11.04 1.95
CA ARG A 211 1.18 12.06 2.39
C ARG A 211 1.64 13.46 1.96
N GLY A 212 0.70 14.28 1.50
CA GLY A 212 0.95 15.66 1.10
C GLY A 212 0.09 16.12 -0.08
N PRO A 213 0.44 17.23 -0.75
CA PRO A 213 -0.31 17.71 -1.91
C PRO A 213 -0.32 16.67 -3.05
N MET A 214 -1.31 16.75 -3.94
CA MET A 214 -1.38 15.85 -5.11
C MET A 214 -0.15 16.01 -6.00
N SER A 215 0.54 17.16 -6.01
CA SER A 215 1.83 17.32 -6.69
C SER A 215 2.94 16.43 -6.12
N LYS A 216 2.91 16.12 -4.82
CA LYS A 216 3.83 15.19 -4.19
C LYS A 216 3.45 13.76 -4.59
N VAL A 217 2.16 13.41 -4.45
CA VAL A 217 1.65 12.07 -4.79
C VAL A 217 1.88 11.73 -6.27
N ALA A 218 1.57 12.65 -7.17
CA ALA A 218 1.70 12.45 -8.62
C ALA A 218 3.15 12.40 -9.10
N ALA A 219 4.12 12.85 -8.31
CA ALA A 219 5.56 12.70 -8.58
C ALA A 219 6.08 11.29 -8.26
N PHE A 220 5.28 10.46 -7.59
CA PHE A 220 5.67 9.11 -7.20
C PHE A 220 5.79 8.18 -8.43
N ASP A 221 6.88 7.42 -8.48
CA ASP A 221 7.12 6.42 -9.53
C ASP A 221 6.32 5.14 -9.24
N VAL A 222 5.06 5.16 -9.68
CA VAL A 222 4.16 4.00 -9.58
C VAL A 222 4.63 2.83 -10.48
N GLU A 223 5.33 3.10 -11.59
CA GLU A 223 5.75 2.08 -12.56
C GLU A 223 6.76 1.09 -11.98
N HIS A 224 7.66 1.59 -11.11
CA HIS A 224 8.68 0.77 -10.46
C HIS A 224 8.48 0.63 -8.95
N PHE A 225 7.28 0.92 -8.45
CA PHE A 225 6.97 0.77 -7.04
C PHE A 225 6.97 -0.71 -6.63
N VAL A 226 8.01 -1.13 -5.89
CA VAL A 226 8.10 -2.49 -5.31
C VAL A 226 7.15 -2.59 -4.13
N THR A 227 6.34 -3.66 -4.06
CA THR A 227 5.41 -3.88 -2.94
C THR A 227 6.12 -3.88 -1.59
N THR A 228 5.52 -3.23 -0.61
CA THR A 228 6.05 -3.08 0.76
C THR A 228 5.59 -4.20 1.70
N ILE A 229 4.70 -5.07 1.23
CA ILE A 229 4.00 -6.06 2.06
C ILE A 229 4.80 -7.33 2.39
N PRO A 230 5.65 -7.90 1.50
CA PRO A 230 6.31 -9.18 1.78
C PRO A 230 7.07 -9.24 3.12
N PRO A 231 7.84 -8.21 3.54
CA PRO A 231 8.47 -8.18 4.87
C PRO A 231 7.47 -8.32 6.02
N LEU A 232 6.28 -7.73 5.90
CA LEU A 232 5.24 -7.69 6.94
C LEU A 232 4.60 -9.06 7.21
N VAL A 233 4.70 -9.97 6.24
CA VAL A 233 4.12 -11.32 6.28
C VAL A 233 5.20 -12.40 6.30
N GLY A 234 6.40 -12.05 6.77
CA GLY A 234 7.52 -12.97 6.98
C GLY A 234 8.30 -13.32 5.71
N MET A 235 8.00 -12.70 4.56
CA MET A 235 8.65 -12.99 3.28
C MET A 235 9.88 -12.09 3.00
N GLY A 236 10.31 -11.29 3.97
CA GLY A 236 11.40 -10.31 3.83
C GLY A 236 12.77 -10.88 3.42
N ASN A 237 13.00 -12.17 3.66
CA ASN A 237 14.24 -12.88 3.30
C ASN A 237 14.16 -13.64 1.97
N TYR A 238 13.04 -13.56 1.26
CA TYR A 238 12.78 -14.33 0.04
C TYR A 238 12.48 -13.40 -1.14
N PRO A 239 13.35 -12.43 -1.48
CA PRO A 239 13.05 -11.39 -2.43
C PRO A 239 12.71 -11.94 -3.83
N LEU A 240 11.60 -11.47 -4.40
CA LEU A 240 11.24 -11.72 -5.80
C LEU A 240 11.70 -10.55 -6.69
N LYS A 241 12.35 -10.85 -7.81
CA LYS A 241 12.76 -9.83 -8.79
C LYS A 241 11.53 -9.28 -9.52
N GLY A 242 11.42 -7.96 -9.63
CA GLY A 242 10.32 -7.31 -10.36
C GLY A 242 8.96 -7.46 -9.68
N ASN A 243 8.94 -7.61 -8.35
CA ASN A 243 7.70 -7.73 -7.58
C ASN A 243 7.07 -6.34 -7.36
N TRP A 244 6.60 -5.72 -8.44
CA TRP A 244 5.98 -4.40 -8.39
C TRP A 244 4.57 -4.48 -7.84
N ALA A 245 4.18 -3.50 -7.03
CA ALA A 245 2.82 -3.30 -6.59
C ALA A 245 1.91 -2.96 -7.77
N GLU A 246 0.61 -3.19 -7.61
CA GLU A 246 -0.37 -2.76 -8.62
C GLU A 246 -0.39 -1.23 -8.77
N GLY A 247 -0.21 -0.53 -7.66
CA GLY A 247 -0.08 0.92 -7.61
C GLY A 247 -0.53 1.49 -6.27
N LEU A 248 -1.26 2.62 -6.31
CA LEU A 248 -1.71 3.37 -5.14
C LEU A 248 -3.22 3.60 -5.16
N VAL A 249 -3.83 3.59 -3.97
CA VAL A 249 -5.14 4.22 -3.73
C VAL A 249 -4.88 5.55 -3.04
N VAL A 250 -5.38 6.64 -3.63
CA VAL A 250 -5.13 8.00 -3.16
C VAL A 250 -6.45 8.60 -2.70
N LYS A 251 -6.53 8.93 -1.41
CA LYS A 251 -7.72 9.49 -0.75
C LYS A 251 -7.44 10.92 -0.32
N HIS A 252 -8.41 11.81 -0.48
CA HIS A 252 -8.35 13.14 0.10
C HIS A 252 -8.39 13.02 1.63
N ALA A 253 -7.53 13.74 2.36
CA ALA A 253 -7.39 13.56 3.81
C ALA A 253 -8.70 13.78 4.58
N LYS A 254 -9.55 14.71 4.11
CA LYS A 254 -10.87 15.00 4.70
C LYS A 254 -12.01 14.05 4.26
N ARG A 255 -11.75 13.02 3.45
CA ARG A 255 -12.79 12.06 3.05
C ARG A 255 -13.34 11.36 4.30
N GLY A 256 -14.67 11.39 4.47
CA GLY A 256 -15.35 10.87 5.68
C GLY A 256 -15.60 11.93 6.76
N LYS A 257 -14.98 13.11 6.66
CA LYS A 257 -15.22 14.20 7.63
C LYS A 257 -16.66 14.71 7.53
N PRO A 258 -17.41 14.79 8.65
CA PRO A 258 -18.74 15.41 8.64
C PRO A 258 -18.71 16.85 8.11
N GLY A 259 -19.65 17.18 7.22
CA GLY A 259 -19.76 18.50 6.60
C GLY A 259 -18.69 18.82 5.55
N PHE A 260 -17.85 17.87 5.14
CA PHE A 260 -16.93 18.06 4.02
C PHE A 260 -17.68 17.93 2.69
N ASP A 261 -17.75 19.03 1.96
CA ASP A 261 -18.39 19.13 0.64
C ASP A 261 -17.32 19.28 -0.46
N PRO A 262 -16.82 18.16 -1.04
CA PRO A 262 -15.74 18.19 -2.01
C PRO A 262 -16.22 18.67 -3.38
N LYS A 263 -15.46 19.58 -3.99
CA LYS A 263 -15.73 20.10 -5.34
C LYS A 263 -15.35 19.12 -6.47
N GLY A 264 -14.85 17.94 -6.13
CA GLY A 264 -14.30 16.96 -7.05
C GLY A 264 -14.15 15.57 -6.42
N LEU A 265 -13.49 14.66 -7.13
CA LEU A 265 -13.25 13.31 -6.64
C LEU A 265 -12.43 13.36 -5.34
N THR A 266 -12.75 12.50 -4.37
CA THR A 266 -12.02 12.38 -3.10
C THR A 266 -11.27 11.06 -2.97
N ILE A 267 -11.33 10.22 -3.99
CA ILE A 267 -10.60 8.96 -4.09
C ILE A 267 -10.28 8.67 -5.55
N ILE A 268 -9.03 8.26 -5.82
CA ILE A 268 -8.54 7.94 -7.17
C ILE A 268 -7.47 6.85 -7.05
N LYS A 269 -7.27 6.02 -8.08
CA LYS A 269 -6.22 4.99 -8.10
C LYS A 269 -5.18 5.31 -9.15
N PHE A 270 -3.92 5.21 -8.76
CA PHE A 270 -2.77 5.26 -9.66
C PHE A 270 -2.33 3.82 -9.85
N LYS A 271 -2.22 3.35 -11.09
CA LYS A 271 -1.77 1.98 -11.38
C LYS A 271 -0.58 2.03 -12.30
N CYS A 272 0.37 1.12 -12.11
CA CYS A 272 1.40 0.95 -13.13
C CYS A 272 0.81 0.38 -14.41
N THR A 273 1.49 0.65 -15.51
CA THR A 273 1.05 0.29 -16.86
C THR A 273 0.85 -1.22 -16.98
N ALA A 274 1.60 -2.04 -16.23
CA ALA A 274 1.43 -3.49 -16.18
C ALA A 274 0.02 -3.96 -15.72
N PHE A 275 -0.73 -3.16 -14.95
CA PHE A 275 -2.08 -3.48 -14.45
C PHE A 275 -3.20 -2.64 -15.08
N GLN A 276 -2.92 -1.90 -16.14
CA GLN A 276 -3.98 -1.26 -16.90
C GLN A 276 -4.86 -2.32 -17.57
N GLU A 277 -6.17 -2.15 -17.50
CA GLU A 277 -7.10 -3.07 -18.14
C GLU A 277 -6.94 -2.95 -19.66
N ILE A 278 -6.76 -4.08 -20.36
CA ILE A 278 -6.70 -4.07 -21.81
C ILE A 278 -8.12 -3.94 -22.32
N SER A 279 -8.43 -2.85 -23.02
CA SER A 279 -9.63 -2.80 -23.82
C SER A 279 -9.55 -3.86 -24.91
N THR A 280 -10.63 -4.62 -25.10
CA THR A 280 -10.73 -5.56 -26.23
C THR A 280 -10.74 -4.85 -27.58
N ASP A 281 -10.87 -3.52 -27.60
CA ASP A 281 -10.82 -2.72 -28.81
C ASP A 281 -9.37 -2.49 -29.28
N ARG A 282 -9.00 -3.16 -30.38
CA ARG A 282 -7.69 -3.06 -31.03
C ARG A 282 -7.33 -1.63 -31.48
N ARG A 283 -8.30 -0.72 -31.57
CA ARG A 283 -8.06 0.69 -31.94
C ARG A 283 -7.44 1.51 -30.82
N GLN A 284 -7.50 1.06 -29.58
CA GLN A 284 -7.00 1.82 -28.42
C GLN A 284 -5.47 1.77 -28.26
N GLY A 285 -4.76 1.05 -29.13
CA GLY A 285 -3.30 1.02 -29.12
C GLY A 285 -2.71 0.24 -27.94
N PRO A 286 -1.38 0.29 -27.75
CA PRO A 286 -0.73 -0.32 -26.60
C PRO A 286 -1.10 0.41 -25.31
N ARG A 287 -0.87 -0.23 -24.16
CA ARG A 287 -0.96 0.43 -22.86
C ARG A 287 0.07 1.56 -22.80
N VAL A 288 -0.35 2.71 -22.28
CA VAL A 288 0.48 3.91 -22.14
C VAL A 288 0.36 4.45 -20.74
N ASP A 289 1.42 5.10 -20.28
CA ASP A 289 1.40 5.80 -19.01
C ASP A 289 0.63 7.13 -19.15
N GLU A 290 -0.70 7.09 -18.92
CA GLU A 290 -1.60 8.26 -18.96
C GLU A 290 -1.23 9.37 -17.94
N MET A 291 -0.22 9.15 -17.11
CA MET A 291 0.24 10.08 -16.09
C MET A 291 1.67 10.57 -16.34
N GLU A 292 2.33 10.19 -17.43
CA GLU A 292 3.75 10.49 -17.67
C GLU A 292 4.04 12.00 -17.64
N ALA A 293 3.26 12.82 -18.38
CA ALA A 293 3.47 14.27 -18.41
C ALA A 293 3.21 14.90 -17.03
N VAL A 294 2.11 14.50 -16.38
CA VAL A 294 1.78 14.97 -15.03
C VAL A 294 2.87 14.58 -14.02
N ARG A 295 3.42 13.37 -14.10
CA ARG A 295 4.48 12.89 -13.20
C ARG A 295 5.75 13.70 -13.41
N ARG A 296 6.16 13.92 -14.66
CA ARG A 296 7.33 14.75 -15.00
C ARG A 296 7.18 16.18 -14.44
N ASP A 297 6.03 16.82 -14.65
CA ASP A 297 5.77 18.15 -14.09
C ASP A 297 5.79 18.15 -12.55
N SER A 298 5.23 17.10 -11.96
CA SER A 298 5.16 16.92 -10.51
C SER A 298 6.54 16.66 -9.90
N ILE A 299 7.42 15.92 -10.59
CA ILE A 299 8.83 15.72 -10.21
C ILE A 299 9.59 17.04 -10.27
N ASN A 300 9.36 17.88 -11.29
CA ASN A 300 9.99 19.20 -11.37
C ASN A 300 9.58 20.11 -10.20
N ARG A 301 8.33 19.99 -9.71
CA ARG A 301 7.81 20.78 -8.59
C ARG A 301 8.20 20.24 -7.22
N SER A 302 8.07 18.93 -7.02
CA SER A 302 8.15 18.29 -5.69
C SER A 302 9.43 17.45 -5.50
N GLY A 303 10.20 17.24 -6.56
CA GLY A 303 11.28 16.26 -6.61
C GLY A 303 10.77 14.83 -6.76
N VAL A 304 11.70 13.91 -7.03
CA VAL A 304 11.43 12.46 -6.99
C VAL A 304 10.99 12.07 -5.58
N GLN A 305 10.01 11.17 -5.47
CA GLN A 305 9.51 10.69 -4.19
C GLN A 305 9.88 9.23 -3.94
N LEU A 306 10.21 8.93 -2.69
CA LEU A 306 10.17 7.58 -2.15
C LEU A 306 8.93 7.43 -1.25
N PRO A 307 8.51 6.20 -0.91
CA PRO A 307 7.62 5.99 0.21
C PRO A 307 8.15 6.69 1.47
N ASP A 308 7.28 7.19 2.33
CA ASP A 308 7.67 7.69 3.64
C ASP A 308 8.28 6.51 4.43
N LEU A 309 9.46 6.70 5.06
CA LEU A 309 10.25 5.59 5.65
C LEU A 309 9.44 4.73 6.63
N GLU A 310 8.59 5.37 7.44
CA GLU A 310 7.72 4.74 8.45
C GLU A 310 6.62 3.86 7.83
N SER A 311 6.33 4.03 6.53
CA SER A 311 5.41 3.18 5.79
C SER A 311 6.07 1.89 5.31
N VAL A 312 7.40 1.83 5.27
CA VAL A 312 8.19 0.70 4.76
C VAL A 312 8.83 -0.08 5.91
N VAL A 313 9.42 0.62 6.88
CA VAL A 313 10.07 0.02 8.05
C VAL A 313 9.15 0.16 9.26
N HIS A 314 8.46 -0.93 9.61
CA HIS A 314 7.40 -0.91 10.63
C HIS A 314 7.89 -1.23 12.04
N ASP A 315 8.95 -2.03 12.14
CA ASP A 315 9.56 -2.36 13.43
C ASP A 315 10.22 -1.09 14.01
N PRO A 316 9.84 -0.64 15.21
CA PRO A 316 10.33 0.62 15.77
C PRO A 316 11.85 0.68 15.92
N VAL A 317 12.49 -0.45 16.26
CA VAL A 317 13.94 -0.52 16.46
C VAL A 317 14.65 -0.40 15.11
N GLN A 318 14.16 -1.09 14.08
CA GLN A 318 14.68 -0.97 12.72
C GLN A 318 14.43 0.42 12.13
N LEU A 319 13.29 1.04 12.42
CA LEU A 319 12.95 2.37 11.96
C LEU A 319 13.90 3.42 12.55
N GLU A 320 14.15 3.34 13.86
CA GLU A 320 15.08 4.26 14.53
C GLU A 320 16.51 4.09 14.01
N ALA A 321 16.96 2.83 13.85
CA ALA A 321 18.26 2.56 13.24
C ALA A 321 18.34 3.08 11.79
N SER A 322 17.24 3.03 11.04
CA SER A 322 17.17 3.59 9.69
C SER A 322 17.28 5.11 9.71
N LYS A 323 16.61 5.80 10.65
CA LYS A 323 16.73 7.26 10.84
C LYS A 323 18.16 7.65 11.22
N PHE A 324 18.76 6.95 12.18
CA PHE A 324 20.14 7.17 12.58
C PHE A 324 21.14 6.96 11.42
N LEU A 325 20.90 5.95 10.58
CA LEU A 325 21.69 5.76 9.36
C LEU A 325 21.56 6.94 8.38
N LEU A 326 20.38 7.57 8.27
CA LEU A 326 20.21 8.77 7.42
C LEU A 326 20.94 9.99 7.98
N ASP A 327 21.07 10.12 9.30
CA ASP A 327 21.84 11.20 9.93
C ASP A 327 23.34 11.16 9.57
N HIS A 328 23.84 9.99 9.16
CA HIS A 328 25.21 9.86 8.64
C HIS A 328 25.39 10.54 7.28
N VAL A 329 24.31 10.84 6.54
CA VAL A 329 24.35 11.59 5.28
C VAL A 329 24.40 13.08 5.59
N CYS A 330 25.60 13.60 5.87
CA CYS A 330 25.80 14.99 6.27
C CYS A 330 26.96 15.68 5.52
N GLU A 331 27.03 17.01 5.61
CA GLU A 331 28.06 17.84 4.96
C GLU A 331 29.48 17.44 5.36
N ASN A 332 29.71 17.14 6.63
CA ASN A 332 31.03 16.72 7.12
C ASN A 332 31.51 15.44 6.43
N ARG A 333 30.59 14.48 6.26
CA ARG A 333 30.90 13.24 5.58
C ARG A 333 31.10 13.44 4.08
N LEU A 334 30.28 14.27 3.45
CA LEU A 334 30.47 14.67 2.04
C LEU A 334 31.86 15.28 1.82
N ASN A 335 32.29 16.20 2.68
CA ASN A 335 33.63 16.81 2.59
C ASN A 335 34.75 15.79 2.81
N ALA A 336 34.57 14.84 3.75
CA ALA A 336 35.53 13.76 3.96
C ALA A 336 35.63 12.83 2.74
N VAL A 337 34.52 12.54 2.06
CA VAL A 337 34.48 11.77 0.82
C VAL A 337 35.18 12.52 -0.31
N LEU A 338 34.87 13.80 -0.52
CA LEU A 338 35.55 14.65 -1.50
C LEU A 338 37.07 14.67 -1.27
N SER A 339 37.51 14.81 -0.02
CA SER A 339 38.93 14.82 0.34
C SER A 339 39.65 13.50 0.01
N LYS A 340 38.94 12.36 0.09
CA LYS A 340 39.50 11.04 -0.27
C LYS A 340 39.58 10.82 -1.78
N ILE A 341 38.73 11.49 -2.56
CA ILE A 341 38.65 11.36 -4.02
C ILE A 341 39.69 12.26 -4.70
N GLY A 342 39.91 13.48 -4.17
CA GLY A 342 40.74 14.50 -4.81
C GLY A 342 40.01 15.25 -5.94
N THR A 343 40.73 16.13 -6.65
CA THR A 343 40.19 16.99 -7.71
C THR A 343 40.22 16.35 -9.09
N ASP A 344 41.16 15.44 -9.39
CA ASP A 344 41.35 14.83 -10.71
C ASP A 344 40.06 14.35 -11.40
N PRO A 345 39.12 13.65 -10.72
CA PRO A 345 37.91 13.17 -11.38
C PRO A 345 36.92 14.29 -11.77
N PHE A 346 37.02 15.45 -11.11
CA PHE A 346 36.21 16.62 -11.43
C PHE A 346 36.84 17.41 -12.59
N GLU A 347 38.17 17.57 -12.57
CA GLU A 347 38.92 18.23 -13.65
C GLU A 347 38.79 17.50 -14.99
N LYS A 348 38.69 16.16 -14.95
CA LYS A 348 38.47 15.31 -16.14
C LYS A 348 37.00 15.16 -16.54
N GLU A 349 36.07 15.79 -15.82
CA GLU A 349 34.63 15.65 -16.00
C GLU A 349 34.10 14.19 -15.91
N GLU A 350 34.84 13.32 -15.22
CA GLU A 350 34.47 11.90 -15.02
C GLU A 350 33.50 11.73 -13.85
N MET A 351 33.51 12.65 -12.89
CA MET A 351 32.67 12.60 -11.70
C MET A 351 31.26 13.11 -11.97
N THR A 352 30.27 12.29 -11.63
CA THR A 352 28.84 12.65 -11.71
C THR A 352 28.23 12.80 -10.31
N PRO A 353 27.11 13.55 -10.17
CA PRO A 353 26.37 13.61 -8.91
C PRO A 353 25.99 12.22 -8.37
N ASP A 354 25.61 11.30 -9.26
CA ASP A 354 25.21 9.94 -8.91
C ASP A 354 26.38 9.09 -8.42
N ALA A 355 27.55 9.23 -9.05
CA ALA A 355 28.77 8.56 -8.61
C ALA A 355 29.19 9.06 -7.23
N LEU A 356 29.22 10.39 -7.01
CA LEU A 356 29.57 10.98 -5.73
C LEU A 356 28.55 10.61 -4.63
N ALA A 357 27.25 10.64 -4.94
CA ALA A 357 26.21 10.20 -4.00
C ALA A 357 26.35 8.73 -3.62
N THR A 358 26.77 7.88 -4.56
CA THR A 358 27.05 6.46 -4.28
C THR A 358 28.24 6.31 -3.33
N LEU A 359 29.30 7.12 -3.50
CA LEU A 359 30.45 7.13 -2.60
C LEU A 359 30.07 7.64 -1.20
N LEU A 360 29.27 8.70 -1.12
CA LEU A 360 28.73 9.22 0.15
C LEU A 360 27.88 8.16 0.86
N ALA A 361 26.95 7.51 0.16
CA ALA A 361 26.11 6.47 0.72
C ALA A 361 26.93 5.28 1.25
N LYS A 362 27.97 4.87 0.53
CA LYS A 362 28.89 3.81 0.97
C LYS A 362 29.67 4.22 2.22
N ASP A 363 30.16 5.46 2.30
CA ASP A 363 30.88 5.95 3.48
C ASP A 363 29.95 6.04 4.70
N ALA A 364 28.73 6.55 4.53
CA ALA A 364 27.71 6.63 5.57
C ALA A 364 27.36 5.24 6.11
N LEU A 365 27.09 4.29 5.21
CA LEU A 365 26.78 2.90 5.60
C LEU A 365 27.96 2.22 6.31
N LYS A 366 29.18 2.41 5.81
CA LYS A 366 30.38 1.83 6.42
C LYS A 366 30.57 2.31 7.86
N ASP A 367 30.30 3.59 8.11
CA ASP A 367 30.47 4.19 9.43
C ASP A 367 29.36 3.74 10.38
N PHE A 368 28.10 3.78 9.94
CA PHE A 368 26.96 3.25 10.68
C PHE A 368 27.18 1.79 11.12
N LEU A 369 27.72 0.95 10.24
CA LEU A 369 27.99 -0.46 10.54
C LEU A 369 29.05 -0.70 11.63
N LYS A 370 29.83 0.30 12.02
CA LYS A 370 30.78 0.16 13.14
C LYS A 370 30.07 0.12 14.48
N GLU A 371 28.91 0.76 14.57
CA GLU A 371 28.12 0.92 15.79
C GLU A 371 26.79 0.14 15.74
N ALA A 372 26.43 -0.40 14.57
CA ALA A 372 25.18 -1.12 14.36
C ALA A 372 25.10 -2.42 15.18
N GLU A 373 24.00 -2.56 15.92
CA GLU A 373 23.73 -3.78 16.67
C GLU A 373 23.47 -4.99 15.76
N PRO A 374 23.78 -6.22 16.20
CA PRO A 374 23.53 -7.44 15.43
C PRO A 374 22.06 -7.61 14.98
N ALA A 375 21.09 -7.12 15.77
CA ALA A 375 19.68 -7.18 15.43
C ALA A 375 19.36 -6.38 14.14
N ILE A 376 20.01 -5.24 13.95
CA ILE A 376 19.86 -4.41 12.76
C ILE A 376 20.55 -5.06 11.56
N VAL A 377 21.77 -5.58 11.75
CA VAL A 377 22.54 -6.24 10.68
C VAL A 377 21.82 -7.50 10.15
N ASN A 378 21.10 -8.21 11.02
CA ASN A 378 20.37 -9.44 10.69
C ASN A 378 18.91 -9.21 10.28
N THR A 379 18.48 -7.96 10.13
CA THR A 379 17.15 -7.60 9.64
C THR A 379 16.89 -8.18 8.24
N PRO A 380 15.63 -8.47 7.84
CA PRO A 380 15.35 -9.13 6.57
C PRO A 380 15.97 -8.43 5.35
N ILE A 381 16.35 -9.22 4.34
CA ILE A 381 17.06 -8.75 3.13
C ILE A 381 16.32 -7.59 2.45
N LEU A 382 14.99 -7.67 2.32
CA LEU A 382 14.20 -6.60 1.71
C LEU A 382 14.27 -5.30 2.52
N THR A 383 14.12 -5.35 3.83
CA THR A 383 14.26 -4.17 4.70
C THR A 383 15.65 -3.55 4.61
N ARG A 384 16.72 -4.37 4.60
CA ARG A 384 18.09 -3.86 4.41
C ARG A 384 18.29 -3.20 3.04
N ARG A 385 17.65 -3.72 1.99
CA ARG A 385 17.66 -3.07 0.66
C ARG A 385 16.95 -1.73 0.69
N ASP A 386 15.83 -1.63 1.42
CA ASP A 386 15.14 -0.36 1.61
C ASP A 386 16.01 0.64 2.38
N MET A 387 16.64 0.25 3.49
CA MET A 387 17.59 1.11 4.21
C MET A 387 18.66 1.70 3.27
N VAL A 388 19.30 0.85 2.46
CA VAL A 388 20.30 1.29 1.48
C VAL A 388 19.71 2.23 0.42
N ARG A 389 18.47 1.96 -0.03
CA ARG A 389 17.75 2.80 -0.99
C ARG A 389 17.52 4.20 -0.43
N TYR A 390 17.10 4.32 0.83
CA TYR A 390 16.89 5.62 1.48
C TYR A 390 18.20 6.39 1.67
N VAL A 391 19.27 5.73 2.10
CA VAL A 391 20.59 6.38 2.24
C VAL A 391 21.10 6.91 0.90
N LEU A 392 20.97 6.12 -0.17
CA LEU A 392 21.37 6.55 -1.50
C LEU A 392 20.52 7.73 -1.98
N PHE A 393 19.23 7.71 -1.70
CA PHE A 393 18.31 8.80 -2.05
C PHE A 393 18.65 10.10 -1.33
N GLU A 394 18.86 10.07 -0.01
CA GLU A 394 19.27 11.26 0.74
C GLU A 394 20.67 11.74 0.34
N SER A 395 21.59 10.81 0.04
CA SER A 395 22.92 11.16 -0.48
C SER A 395 22.83 11.89 -1.81
N ARG A 396 21.97 11.43 -2.73
CA ARG A 396 21.71 12.11 -4.01
C ARG A 396 21.10 13.49 -3.79
N ARG A 397 20.13 13.63 -2.90
CA ARG A 397 19.51 14.93 -2.57
C ARG A 397 20.55 15.92 -2.06
N LEU A 398 21.38 15.51 -1.12
CA LEU A 398 22.44 16.35 -0.58
C LEU A 398 23.45 16.75 -1.67
N VAL A 399 24.00 15.77 -2.40
CA VAL A 399 24.99 16.02 -3.45
C VAL A 399 24.44 16.93 -4.55
N CYS A 400 23.24 16.66 -5.07
CA CYS A 400 22.63 17.49 -6.10
C CYS A 400 22.38 18.93 -5.62
N SER A 401 21.96 19.11 -4.36
CA SER A 401 21.77 20.45 -3.78
C SER A 401 23.07 21.26 -3.66
N ARG A 402 24.21 20.57 -3.58
CA ARG A 402 25.55 21.19 -3.45
C ARG A 402 26.38 21.14 -4.73
N TRP A 403 25.89 20.51 -5.79
CA TRP A 403 26.70 20.16 -6.96
C TRP A 403 27.42 21.36 -7.58
N LYS A 404 26.72 22.48 -7.77
CA LYS A 404 27.32 23.72 -8.30
C LYS A 404 28.48 24.22 -7.43
N THR A 405 28.29 24.22 -6.11
CA THR A 405 29.30 24.63 -5.13
C THR A 405 30.48 23.66 -5.08
N ILE A 406 30.22 22.35 -5.25
CA ILE A 406 31.25 21.32 -5.31
C ILE A 406 32.14 21.55 -6.53
N LEU A 407 31.55 21.71 -7.72
CA LEU A 407 32.30 21.99 -8.95
C LEU A 407 33.17 23.23 -8.79
N GLN A 408 32.61 24.35 -8.33
CA GLN A 408 33.38 25.58 -8.11
C GLN A 408 34.59 25.40 -7.18
N ARG A 409 34.49 24.54 -6.18
CA ARG A 409 35.60 24.28 -5.23
C ARG A 409 36.63 23.30 -5.77
N GLN A 410 36.20 22.31 -6.55
CA GLN A 410 37.08 21.24 -7.03
C GLN A 410 37.74 21.57 -8.37
N THR A 411 37.22 22.56 -9.11
CA THR A 411 37.79 23.02 -10.38
C THR A 411 37.95 24.56 -10.40
N PRO A 412 38.79 25.15 -9.52
CA PRO A 412 38.92 26.60 -9.42
C PRO A 412 39.39 27.26 -10.73
N ASP A 413 40.17 26.55 -11.56
CA ASP A 413 40.77 27.09 -12.80
C ASP A 413 39.88 26.96 -14.06
N LEU A 414 38.73 26.28 -13.98
CA LEU A 414 37.81 26.06 -15.12
C LEU A 414 36.57 26.97 -15.10
N VAL A 415 36.40 27.79 -14.05
CA VAL A 415 35.23 28.69 -13.86
C VAL A 415 35.63 30.16 -14.03
N GLY A 416 36.83 30.43 -14.57
CA GLY A 416 37.34 31.76 -14.93
C GLY A 416 36.91 32.24 -16.30
#